data_AF-A0A7J9G3X7-F1
#
_entry.id   AF-A0A7J9G3X7-F1
#
_cell.length_a   1.000
_cell.length_b   1.000
_cell.length_c   1.000
_cell.angle_alpha   90.00
_cell.angle_beta   90.00
_cell.angle_gamma   90.00
#
_symmetry.space_group_name_H-M   'P 1'
#
loop_
_entity.id
_entity.type
_entity.pdbx_description
1 polymer ?
#
loop_
_entity_poly.entity_id
_entity_poly.type
_entity_poly.pdbx_seq_one_letter_code
_entity_poly.pdbx_strand_id
1 'polypeptide(L)'
;PDGSPVSQQNYTYPLDLHHSPENTCASPISGSCVIDNENDLGLMIRQLETAMLGIDSGDLDRHAIAASGRATEVSVEAERWKYMKEMIARGDLKELLCTCAKAIESNDMYMTDCLIAQLRQMVSVSGEPMQRLGAYMLEGLVARLASSGSSIYKALRCKEPASPELLSYMHILYEICPYFKFGYMSANGAIAEAMKEESRVHIIDFQIAQGSQWLTLINALAGRPGGPPSIRITGIDDPTSAFARGGGLEIVGQRLRKLAESCKVPFEFHAAAISGTEVQLENLGIQPGEAIAVNFAMMLHHMPDESVDTQNHRDRLLRLAKSLSPKVVTLVEQEANTNTAPFIPRFLETMGYFSSIFESIDVSLPREHKERINVEQHCLAREIVNIIACEGQERVERYELFGKWRSRFIMAGFTPSPL
;
A
#
# COMPACT_ATOMS: atom_id res chain seq x y z
N PRO A 1 -1.05 62.11 27.00
CA PRO A 1 -0.53 62.99 25.94
C PRO A 1 0.24 62.13 24.93
N ASP A 2 -0.43 61.26 24.16
CA ASP A 2 -1.44 61.51 23.13
C ASP A 2 -0.91 62.37 21.98
N GLY A 3 -0.88 61.76 20.78
CA GLY A 3 -0.49 62.41 19.54
C GLY A 3 -0.29 61.42 18.39
N SER A 4 -1.41 60.97 17.81
CA SER A 4 -1.56 60.16 16.59
C SER A 4 -0.82 60.73 15.35
N PRO A 5 -0.79 60.02 14.20
CA PRO A 5 -1.97 60.01 13.33
C PRO A 5 -2.32 58.67 12.68
N VAL A 6 -3.61 58.58 12.40
CA VAL A 6 -4.32 57.60 11.57
C VAL A 6 -4.06 57.88 10.09
N SER A 7 -3.94 56.83 9.27
CA SER A 7 -4.35 56.88 7.86
C SER A 7 -4.94 55.54 7.43
N GLN A 8 -6.25 55.57 7.17
CA GLN A 8 -7.02 54.56 6.45
C GLN A 8 -6.61 54.55 4.97
N GLN A 9 -6.51 53.36 4.35
CA GLN A 9 -6.78 53.22 2.92
C GLN A 9 -7.52 51.90 2.65
N ASN A 10 -8.73 52.08 2.13
CA ASN A 10 -9.58 51.11 1.44
C ASN A 10 -8.93 50.68 0.12
N TYR A 11 -8.92 49.38 -0.19
CA TYR A 11 -9.03 48.85 -1.56
C TYR A 11 -9.74 47.48 -1.46
N THR A 12 -11.05 47.43 -1.66
CA THR A 12 -11.76 47.17 -2.94
C THR A 12 -11.47 45.77 -3.49
N TYR A 13 -12.41 44.85 -3.26
CA TYR A 13 -12.56 43.59 -3.99
C TYR A 13 -12.87 43.87 -5.47
N PRO A 14 -12.25 43.15 -6.42
CA PRO A 14 -12.82 42.97 -7.74
C PRO A 14 -13.65 41.67 -7.77
N LEU A 15 -14.92 41.81 -8.14
CA LEU A 15 -15.72 40.73 -8.73
C LEU A 15 -15.11 40.38 -10.08
N ASP A 16 -14.76 39.12 -10.31
CA ASP A 16 -14.67 38.55 -11.65
C ASP A 16 -15.94 37.72 -11.90
N LEU A 17 -16.92 38.38 -12.53
CA LEU A 17 -17.87 37.74 -13.42
C LEU A 17 -17.23 37.60 -14.81
N HIS A 18 -17.81 36.72 -15.63
CA HIS A 18 -17.52 36.38 -17.04
C HIS A 18 -16.79 35.04 -17.19
N HIS A 19 -17.21 34.07 -18.00
CA HIS A 19 -18.37 33.90 -18.87
C HIS A 19 -18.40 32.41 -19.27
N SER A 20 -19.53 31.72 -19.08
CA SER A 20 -19.83 30.46 -19.76
C SER A 20 -20.42 30.77 -21.15
N PRO A 21 -20.07 30.06 -22.23
CA PRO A 21 -20.83 30.13 -23.46
C PRO A 21 -21.83 28.97 -23.53
N GLU A 22 -23.11 29.29 -23.37
CA GLU A 22 -24.20 28.52 -23.94
C GLU A 22 -24.18 28.73 -25.46
N ASN A 23 -24.17 27.63 -26.23
CA ASN A 23 -24.45 27.65 -27.66
C ASN A 23 -25.66 26.77 -27.91
N THR A 24 -26.76 27.40 -28.28
CA THR A 24 -28.04 26.76 -28.59
C THR A 24 -28.33 26.91 -30.09
N CYS A 25 -28.99 25.88 -30.63
CA CYS A 25 -29.78 25.84 -31.88
C CYS A 25 -29.06 25.63 -33.22
N ALA A 26 -29.23 24.41 -33.75
CA ALA A 26 -29.92 24.23 -35.03
C ALA A 26 -30.56 22.83 -35.11
N SER A 27 -31.90 22.78 -35.08
CA SER A 27 -32.70 21.64 -35.54
C SER A 27 -32.96 21.75 -37.03
N PRO A 28 -33.33 20.64 -37.70
CA PRO A 28 -34.50 20.69 -38.56
C PRO A 28 -35.54 19.62 -38.20
N ILE A 29 -36.79 20.02 -38.34
CA ILE A 29 -38.02 19.27 -38.08
C ILE A 29 -38.36 18.46 -39.33
N SER A 30 -38.72 17.17 -39.17
CA SER A 30 -40.07 16.62 -39.43
C SER A 30 -40.01 15.15 -39.84
N GLY A 31 -40.84 14.30 -39.21
CA GLY A 31 -41.06 12.93 -39.66
C GLY A 31 -41.74 11.99 -38.67
N SER A 32 -42.96 12.31 -38.26
CA SER A 32 -44.08 11.41 -37.90
C SER A 32 -43.80 9.96 -37.39
N CYS A 33 -44.18 9.74 -36.12
CA CYS A 33 -45.11 8.69 -35.62
C CYS A 33 -45.03 7.27 -36.21
N VAL A 34 -44.46 6.30 -35.48
CA VAL A 34 -45.03 4.94 -35.28
C VAL A 34 -44.53 4.42 -33.93
N ILE A 35 -45.46 4.01 -33.08
CA ILE A 35 -45.24 3.39 -31.76
C ILE A 35 -44.82 1.94 -31.98
N ASP A 36 -43.77 1.49 -31.29
CA ASP A 36 -43.37 0.08 -31.12
C ASP A 36 -44.58 -0.75 -30.64
N ASN A 37 -45.24 -1.43 -31.56
CA ASN A 37 -46.43 -2.24 -31.28
C ASN A 37 -46.25 -3.72 -31.72
N GLU A 38 -45.03 -4.14 -32.05
CA GLU A 38 -44.75 -5.54 -32.43
C GLU A 38 -44.57 -6.47 -31.23
N ASN A 39 -44.11 -5.95 -30.08
CA ASN A 39 -43.96 -6.76 -28.87
C ASN A 39 -45.29 -7.01 -28.12
N ASP A 40 -46.24 -6.07 -28.19
CA ASP A 40 -47.54 -6.20 -27.53
C ASP A 40 -48.47 -7.17 -28.28
N LEU A 41 -48.36 -7.25 -29.61
CA LEU A 41 -49.13 -8.22 -30.40
C LEU A 41 -48.68 -9.67 -30.13
N GLY A 42 -47.37 -9.89 -29.96
CA GLY A 42 -46.82 -11.20 -29.60
C GLY A 42 -47.26 -11.68 -28.20
N LEU A 43 -47.39 -10.76 -27.25
CA LEU A 43 -47.91 -11.05 -25.91
C LEU A 43 -49.42 -11.33 -25.94
N MET A 44 -50.19 -10.57 -26.71
CA MET A 44 -51.63 -10.80 -26.86
C MET A 44 -51.96 -12.13 -27.57
N ILE A 45 -51.20 -12.52 -28.59
CA ILE A 45 -51.37 -13.82 -29.27
C ILE A 45 -51.11 -14.98 -28.30
N ARG A 46 -50.07 -14.88 -27.46
CA ARG A 46 -49.76 -15.88 -26.43
C ARG A 46 -50.82 -15.97 -25.32
N GLN A 47 -51.39 -14.83 -24.93
CA GLN A 47 -52.48 -14.79 -23.96
C GLN A 47 -53.79 -15.36 -24.54
N LEU A 48 -54.07 -15.15 -25.83
CA LEU A 48 -55.20 -15.76 -26.52
C LEU A 48 -55.02 -17.28 -26.73
N GLU A 49 -53.81 -17.74 -27.05
CA GLU A 49 -53.47 -19.17 -27.11
C GLU A 49 -53.67 -19.86 -25.75
N THR A 50 -53.32 -19.17 -24.66
CA THR A 50 -53.52 -19.66 -23.28
C THR A 50 -54.99 -19.63 -22.86
N ALA A 51 -55.80 -18.71 -23.41
CA ALA A 51 -57.23 -18.62 -23.14
C ALA A 51 -58.09 -19.59 -23.98
N MET A 52 -57.59 -20.02 -25.15
CA MET A 52 -58.31 -20.94 -26.06
C MET A 52 -58.02 -22.41 -25.79
N LEU A 53 -56.86 -22.74 -25.21
CA LEU A 53 -56.54 -24.08 -24.75
C LEU A 53 -57.00 -24.22 -23.29
N GLY A 54 -58.24 -24.66 -23.13
CA GLY A 54 -58.87 -24.88 -21.84
C GLY A 54 -57.99 -25.68 -20.89
N ILE A 55 -58.14 -25.36 -19.61
CA ILE A 55 -57.49 -25.92 -18.43
C ILE A 55 -57.23 -27.43 -18.60
N ASP A 56 -55.99 -27.78 -18.94
CA ASP A 56 -55.48 -29.14 -18.80
C ASP A 56 -54.73 -29.26 -17.46
N SER A 57 -55.06 -30.32 -16.74
CA SER A 57 -54.72 -30.59 -15.35
C SER A 57 -53.21 -30.86 -15.14
N GLY A 58 -52.40 -29.79 -15.11
CA GLY A 58 -50.95 -29.86 -14.85
C GLY A 58 -50.42 -28.93 -13.75
N ASP A 59 -51.29 -28.23 -13.02
CA ASP A 59 -50.87 -27.11 -12.14
C ASP A 59 -50.42 -27.51 -10.72
N LEU A 60 -50.13 -28.80 -10.50
CA LEU A 60 -49.51 -29.28 -9.25
C LEU A 60 -47.97 -29.27 -9.30
N ASP A 61 -47.35 -29.23 -10.48
CA ASP A 61 -45.88 -29.31 -10.62
C ASP A 61 -45.16 -27.95 -10.59
N ARG A 62 -45.82 -26.85 -10.99
CA ARG A 62 -45.19 -25.51 -10.91
C ARG A 62 -45.04 -25.00 -9.48
N HIS A 63 -46.03 -25.27 -8.64
CA HIS A 63 -45.94 -25.00 -7.21
C HIS A 63 -44.95 -25.95 -6.51
N ALA A 64 -44.82 -27.19 -6.96
CA ALA A 64 -43.83 -28.13 -6.43
C ALA A 64 -42.40 -27.73 -6.79
N ILE A 65 -42.12 -27.24 -8.00
CA ILE A 65 -40.78 -26.76 -8.39
C ILE A 65 -40.43 -25.45 -7.68
N ALA A 66 -41.38 -24.51 -7.55
CA ALA A 66 -41.16 -23.28 -6.78
C ALA A 66 -41.03 -23.56 -5.27
N ALA A 67 -41.80 -24.49 -4.71
CA ALA A 67 -41.68 -24.93 -3.32
C ALA A 67 -40.41 -25.75 -3.09
N SER A 68 -39.97 -26.56 -4.05
CA SER A 68 -38.72 -27.32 -4.01
C SER A 68 -37.51 -26.39 -4.09
N GLY A 69 -37.52 -25.38 -4.98
CA GLY A 69 -36.50 -24.33 -5.02
C GLY A 69 -36.41 -23.57 -3.71
N ARG A 70 -37.57 -23.15 -3.16
CA ARG A 70 -37.66 -22.44 -1.88
C ARG A 70 -37.27 -23.31 -0.67
N ALA A 71 -37.62 -24.60 -0.66
CA ALA A 71 -37.22 -25.54 0.37
C ALA A 71 -35.72 -25.86 0.31
N THR A 72 -35.15 -25.93 -0.90
CA THR A 72 -33.71 -26.12 -1.10
C THR A 72 -32.92 -24.89 -0.65
N GLU A 73 -33.40 -23.68 -0.97
CA GLU A 73 -32.81 -22.42 -0.49
C GLU A 73 -32.87 -22.29 1.04
N VAL A 74 -34.04 -22.58 1.65
CA VAL A 74 -34.20 -22.58 3.12
C VAL A 74 -33.30 -23.63 3.79
N SER A 75 -33.09 -24.78 3.16
CA SER A 75 -32.16 -25.82 3.64
C SER A 75 -30.70 -25.34 3.59
N VAL A 76 -30.31 -24.69 2.50
CA VAL A 76 -28.95 -24.16 2.32
C VAL A 76 -28.67 -23.00 3.30
N GLU A 77 -29.63 -22.10 3.53
CA GLU A 77 -29.50 -21.03 4.53
C GLU A 77 -29.39 -21.58 5.96
N ALA A 78 -30.19 -22.58 6.30
CA ALA A 78 -30.13 -23.24 7.61
C ALA A 78 -28.77 -23.94 7.84
N GLU A 79 -28.24 -24.59 6.81
CA GLU A 79 -26.91 -25.21 6.85
C GLU A 79 -25.79 -24.17 6.98
N ARG A 80 -25.85 -23.05 6.23
CA ARG A 80 -24.91 -21.93 6.36
C ARG A 80 -24.91 -21.34 7.78
N TRP A 81 -26.09 -21.14 8.36
CA TRP A 81 -26.23 -20.63 9.71
C TRP A 81 -25.72 -21.62 10.76
N LYS A 82 -25.97 -22.91 10.57
CA LYS A 82 -25.42 -23.97 11.42
C LYS A 82 -23.88 -23.99 11.37
N TYR A 83 -23.31 -23.98 10.17
CA TYR A 83 -21.86 -23.94 9.97
C TYR A 83 -21.23 -22.69 10.61
N MET A 84 -21.85 -21.51 10.44
CA MET A 84 -21.38 -20.29 11.07
C MET A 84 -21.43 -20.37 12.60
N LYS A 85 -22.51 -20.90 13.18
CA LYS A 85 -22.62 -21.12 14.63
C LYS A 85 -21.54 -22.05 15.15
N GLU A 86 -21.25 -23.13 14.45
CA GLU A 86 -20.18 -24.07 14.83
C GLU A 86 -18.81 -23.39 14.77
N MET A 87 -18.55 -22.58 13.75
CA MET A 87 -17.30 -21.84 13.59
C MET A 87 -17.09 -20.80 14.71
N ILE A 88 -18.15 -20.06 15.06
CA ILE A 88 -18.15 -19.11 16.18
C ILE A 88 -17.92 -19.87 17.50
N ALA A 89 -18.59 -21.01 17.71
CA ALA A 89 -18.45 -21.81 18.91
C ALA A 89 -17.02 -22.38 19.09
N ARG A 90 -16.33 -22.69 17.98
CA ARG A 90 -14.91 -23.08 17.99
C ARG A 90 -13.95 -21.91 18.25
N GLY A 91 -14.43 -20.67 18.13
CA GLY A 91 -13.57 -19.49 18.21
C GLY A 91 -12.57 -19.37 17.07
N ASP A 92 -12.86 -19.96 15.90
CA ASP A 92 -11.94 -19.94 14.75
C ASP A 92 -11.99 -18.56 14.05
N LEU A 93 -11.22 -17.62 14.59
CA LEU A 93 -11.12 -16.26 14.08
C LEU A 93 -10.64 -16.22 12.62
N LYS A 94 -9.74 -17.13 12.23
CA LYS A 94 -9.18 -17.20 10.88
C LYS A 94 -10.25 -17.58 9.87
N GLU A 95 -10.98 -18.65 10.16
CA GLU A 95 -12.07 -19.14 9.32
C GLU A 95 -13.20 -18.10 9.21
N LEU A 96 -13.53 -17.41 10.30
CA LEU A 96 -14.55 -16.35 10.35
C LEU A 96 -14.16 -15.12 9.51
N LEU A 97 -12.89 -14.67 9.58
CA LEU A 97 -12.36 -13.59 8.73
C LEU A 97 -12.42 -13.97 7.24
N CYS A 98 -12.00 -15.19 6.90
CA CYS A 98 -12.05 -15.69 5.51
C CYS A 98 -13.48 -15.76 4.97
N THR A 99 -14.40 -16.24 5.80
CA THR A 99 -15.82 -16.33 5.43
C THR A 99 -16.42 -14.94 5.25
N CYS A 100 -16.06 -13.98 6.10
CA CYS A 100 -16.50 -12.59 5.94
C CYS A 100 -15.98 -11.97 4.64
N ALA A 101 -14.70 -12.18 4.31
CA ALA A 101 -14.12 -11.69 3.05
C ALA A 101 -14.87 -12.28 1.84
N LYS A 102 -15.18 -13.58 1.85
CA LYS A 102 -15.95 -14.25 0.79
C LYS A 102 -17.37 -13.70 0.66
N ALA A 103 -18.05 -13.47 1.79
CA ALA A 103 -19.39 -12.88 1.80
C ALA A 103 -19.39 -11.49 1.16
N ILE A 104 -18.36 -10.67 1.44
CA ILE A 104 -18.16 -9.35 0.82
C ILE A 104 -17.93 -9.48 -0.68
N GLU A 105 -17.08 -10.41 -1.13
CA GLU A 105 -16.83 -10.63 -2.57
C GLU A 105 -18.09 -11.07 -3.32
N SER A 106 -18.93 -11.92 -2.70
CA SER A 106 -20.20 -12.36 -3.26
C SER A 106 -21.36 -11.37 -3.08
N ASN A 107 -21.11 -10.19 -2.48
CA ASN A 107 -22.12 -9.18 -2.16
C ASN A 107 -23.29 -9.70 -1.27
N ASP A 108 -22.99 -10.65 -0.38
CA ASP A 108 -23.94 -11.18 0.62
C ASP A 108 -23.91 -10.29 1.86
N MET A 109 -24.67 -9.20 1.83
CA MET A 109 -24.68 -8.17 2.87
C MET A 109 -25.24 -8.68 4.20
N TYR A 110 -26.23 -9.56 4.16
CA TYR A 110 -26.81 -10.14 5.38
C TYR A 110 -25.77 -10.96 6.15
N MET A 111 -25.06 -11.87 5.46
CA MET A 111 -24.00 -12.65 6.08
C MET A 111 -22.83 -11.76 6.51
N THR A 112 -22.49 -10.76 5.70
CA THR A 112 -21.43 -9.79 6.02
C THR A 112 -21.69 -9.07 7.34
N ASP A 113 -22.88 -8.51 7.53
CA ASP A 113 -23.23 -7.79 8.76
C ASP A 113 -23.21 -8.71 9.99
N CYS A 114 -23.73 -9.93 9.85
CA CYS A 114 -23.68 -10.94 10.90
C CYS A 114 -22.23 -11.29 11.28
N LEU A 115 -21.37 -11.57 10.29
CA LEU A 115 -19.99 -11.96 10.50
C LEU A 115 -19.16 -10.83 11.12
N ILE A 116 -19.32 -9.59 10.64
CA ILE A 116 -18.65 -8.41 11.22
C ILE A 116 -19.04 -8.22 12.69
N ALA A 117 -20.33 -8.37 13.02
CA ALA A 117 -20.80 -8.24 14.40
C ALA A 117 -20.13 -9.26 15.34
N GLN A 118 -19.93 -10.50 14.88
CA GLN A 118 -19.25 -11.54 15.64
C GLN A 118 -17.74 -11.29 15.73
N LEU A 119 -17.10 -10.93 14.60
CA LEU A 119 -15.67 -10.63 14.54
C LEU A 119 -15.28 -9.51 15.51
N ARG A 120 -16.10 -8.46 15.65
CA ARG A 120 -15.88 -7.36 16.61
C ARG A 120 -15.77 -7.83 18.07
N GLN A 121 -16.38 -8.96 18.43
CA GLN A 121 -16.31 -9.53 19.78
C GLN A 121 -15.08 -10.43 19.97
N MET A 122 -14.44 -10.87 18.89
CA MET A 122 -13.35 -11.85 18.93
C MET A 122 -11.96 -11.21 18.79
N VAL A 123 -11.90 -10.03 18.18
CA VAL A 123 -10.65 -9.30 17.92
C VAL A 123 -10.27 -8.40 19.10
N SER A 124 -8.97 -8.20 19.30
CA SER A 124 -8.44 -7.33 20.34
C SER A 124 -7.04 -6.87 19.99
N VAL A 125 -6.78 -5.57 20.09
CA VAL A 125 -5.44 -4.99 19.87
C VAL A 125 -4.44 -5.34 20.96
N SER A 126 -4.88 -5.81 22.14
CA SER A 126 -4.01 -6.29 23.23
C SER A 126 -4.03 -7.82 23.37
N GLY A 127 -4.75 -8.53 22.49
CA GLY A 127 -4.94 -9.98 22.58
C GLY A 127 -3.77 -10.81 22.03
N GLU A 128 -4.06 -12.09 21.79
CA GLU A 128 -3.17 -13.01 21.06
C GLU A 128 -2.83 -12.46 19.67
N PRO A 129 -1.71 -12.87 19.05
CA PRO A 129 -1.28 -12.40 17.72
C PRO A 129 -2.40 -12.39 16.67
N MET A 130 -3.18 -13.47 16.57
CA MET A 130 -4.27 -13.57 15.60
C MET A 130 -5.45 -12.64 15.93
N GLN A 131 -5.71 -12.34 17.20
CA GLN A 131 -6.73 -11.37 17.60
C GLN A 131 -6.33 -9.94 17.22
N ARG A 132 -5.04 -9.63 17.35
CA ARG A 132 -4.45 -8.33 16.98
C ARG A 132 -4.45 -8.14 15.47
N LEU A 133 -3.94 -9.12 14.72
CA LEU A 133 -4.03 -9.14 13.27
C LEU A 133 -5.49 -9.06 12.79
N GLY A 134 -6.36 -9.86 13.40
CA GLY A 134 -7.79 -9.89 13.07
C GLY A 134 -8.47 -8.54 13.25
N ALA A 135 -8.07 -7.74 14.24
CA ALA A 135 -8.60 -6.38 14.43
C ALA A 135 -8.33 -5.50 13.21
N TYR A 136 -7.10 -5.54 12.68
CA TYR A 136 -6.70 -4.73 11.53
C TYR A 136 -7.22 -5.29 10.20
N MET A 137 -7.30 -6.62 10.06
CA MET A 137 -7.93 -7.24 8.89
C MET A 137 -9.43 -6.92 8.82
N LEU A 138 -10.13 -6.98 9.96
CA LEU A 138 -11.53 -6.58 10.06
C LEU A 138 -11.72 -5.11 9.68
N GLU A 139 -10.86 -4.22 10.17
CA GLU A 139 -10.88 -2.81 9.77
C GLU A 139 -10.68 -2.65 8.26
N GLY A 140 -9.77 -3.43 7.65
CA GLY A 140 -9.61 -3.48 6.20
C GLY A 140 -10.88 -3.91 5.46
N LEU A 141 -11.61 -4.90 5.96
CA LEU A 141 -12.90 -5.34 5.39
C LEU A 141 -13.99 -4.27 5.52
N VAL A 142 -14.10 -3.64 6.69
CA VAL A 142 -15.04 -2.53 6.94
C VAL A 142 -14.72 -1.34 6.04
N ALA A 143 -13.44 -0.99 5.91
CA ALA A 143 -12.96 0.08 5.05
C ALA A 143 -13.24 -0.19 3.56
N ARG A 144 -13.15 -1.47 3.14
CA ARG A 144 -13.50 -1.89 1.78
C ARG A 144 -14.98 -1.63 1.49
N LEU A 145 -15.86 -2.04 2.39
CA LEU A 145 -17.31 -1.84 2.27
C LEU A 145 -17.69 -0.36 2.22
N ALA A 146 -17.02 0.46 3.02
CA ALA A 146 -17.25 1.89 3.08
C ALA A 146 -16.54 2.69 1.97
N SER A 147 -15.76 2.04 1.09
CA SER A 147 -14.89 2.69 0.10
C SER A 147 -13.98 3.76 0.74
N SER A 148 -13.51 3.53 1.97
CA SER A 148 -12.76 4.49 2.78
C SER A 148 -11.29 4.13 2.96
N GLY A 149 -10.81 3.06 2.31
CA GLY A 149 -9.44 2.55 2.43
C GLY A 149 -8.36 3.61 2.18
N SER A 150 -8.48 4.39 1.12
CA SER A 150 -7.55 5.48 0.75
C SER A 150 -7.50 6.57 1.83
N SER A 151 -8.66 6.94 2.39
CA SER A 151 -8.76 7.92 3.48
C SER A 151 -8.11 7.41 4.76
N ILE A 152 -8.36 6.15 5.13
CA ILE A 152 -7.77 5.52 6.33
C ILE A 152 -6.25 5.38 6.15
N TYR A 153 -5.79 4.94 4.98
CA TYR A 153 -4.37 4.85 4.65
C TYR A 153 -3.65 6.20 4.82
N LYS A 154 -4.25 7.29 4.34
CA LYS A 154 -3.73 8.65 4.49
C LYS A 154 -3.82 9.17 5.93
N ALA A 155 -4.85 8.78 6.69
CA ALA A 155 -5.04 9.22 8.07
C ALA A 155 -4.12 8.50 9.06
N LEU A 156 -3.81 7.21 8.84
CA LEU A 156 -2.95 6.40 9.71
C LEU A 156 -1.44 6.70 9.55
N ARG A 157 -1.07 7.80 8.88
CA ARG A 157 0.32 8.25 8.73
C ARG A 157 1.03 8.29 10.08
N CYS A 158 2.28 7.83 10.11
CA CYS A 158 3.13 7.90 11.29
C CYS A 158 3.13 9.35 11.80
N LYS A 159 2.72 9.54 13.06
CA LYS A 159 2.73 10.84 13.72
C LYS A 159 4.17 11.37 13.80
N GLU A 160 4.31 12.70 13.83
CA GLU A 160 5.57 13.35 14.16
C GLU A 160 6.13 12.74 15.46
N PRO A 161 7.42 12.39 15.52
CA PRO A 161 8.03 11.99 16.78
C PRO A 161 7.87 13.15 17.77
N ALA A 162 7.36 12.88 18.99
CA ALA A 162 7.02 13.96 19.93
C ALA A 162 8.24 14.78 20.41
N SER A 163 9.45 14.34 20.06
CA SER A 163 10.68 15.12 20.16
C SER A 163 11.69 14.65 19.08
N PRO A 164 12.73 15.45 18.78
CA PRO A 164 13.85 15.01 17.92
C PRO A 164 14.62 13.79 18.47
N GLU A 165 14.42 13.47 19.74
CA GLU A 165 14.98 12.35 20.48
C GLU A 165 14.03 11.16 20.55
N LEU A 166 12.74 11.36 20.25
CA LEU A 166 11.75 10.29 20.19
C LEU A 166 11.87 9.57 18.85
N LEU A 167 11.88 8.24 18.90
CA LEU A 167 11.98 7.39 17.73
C LEU A 167 10.65 7.44 16.97
N SER A 168 10.68 7.55 15.64
CA SER A 168 9.45 7.32 14.86
C SER A 168 9.00 5.88 15.06
N TYR A 169 7.71 5.59 14.86
CA TYR A 169 7.21 4.22 14.93
C TYR A 169 7.96 3.27 13.97
N MET A 170 8.45 3.79 12.84
CA MET A 170 9.28 3.03 11.91
C MET A 170 10.64 2.66 12.50
N HIS A 171 11.25 3.52 13.30
CA HIS A 171 12.48 3.19 13.99
C HIS A 171 12.24 2.16 15.10
N ILE A 172 11.14 2.26 15.85
CA ILE A 172 10.78 1.24 16.85
C ILE A 172 10.54 -0.10 16.15
N LEU A 173 9.83 -0.11 15.02
CA LEU A 173 9.63 -1.30 14.19
C LEU A 173 10.97 -1.92 13.76
N TYR A 174 11.94 -1.09 13.36
CA TYR A 174 13.29 -1.52 13.02
C TYR A 174 14.03 -2.17 14.20
N GLU A 175 13.88 -1.66 15.43
CA GLU A 175 14.53 -2.22 16.62
C GLU A 175 13.88 -3.51 17.11
N ILE A 176 12.56 -3.64 17.00
CA ILE A 176 11.81 -4.81 17.52
C ILE A 176 11.75 -5.97 16.52
N CYS A 177 11.81 -5.68 15.21
CA CYS A 177 11.74 -6.66 14.15
C CYS A 177 13.11 -6.85 13.49
N PRO A 178 13.70 -8.07 13.55
CA PRO A 178 15.04 -8.30 13.02
C PRO A 178 15.12 -8.18 11.49
N TYR A 179 13.98 -8.20 10.79
CA TYR A 179 13.88 -8.28 9.33
C TYR A 179 14.42 -7.03 8.62
N PHE A 180 14.11 -5.83 9.13
CA PHE A 180 14.60 -4.58 8.54
C PHE A 180 16.11 -4.46 8.70
N LYS A 181 16.62 -4.77 9.91
CA LYS A 181 18.05 -4.79 10.19
C LYS A 181 18.78 -5.81 9.34
N PHE A 182 18.21 -7.01 9.18
CA PHE A 182 18.75 -8.03 8.28
C PHE A 182 18.86 -7.52 6.84
N GLY A 183 17.80 -6.92 6.30
CA GLY A 183 17.79 -6.36 4.94
C GLY A 183 18.84 -5.26 4.76
N TYR A 184 18.87 -4.28 5.66
CA TYR A 184 19.83 -3.17 5.61
C TYR A 184 21.28 -3.64 5.77
N MET A 185 21.55 -4.53 6.72
CA MET A 185 22.92 -5.04 6.93
C MET A 185 23.39 -5.90 5.75
N SER A 186 22.51 -6.70 5.15
CA SER A 186 22.84 -7.49 3.96
C SER A 186 23.14 -6.59 2.76
N ALA A 187 22.30 -5.58 2.52
CA ALA A 187 22.53 -4.59 1.47
C ALA A 187 23.84 -3.81 1.72
N ASN A 188 24.10 -3.37 2.95
CA ASN A 188 25.33 -2.68 3.31
C ASN A 188 26.57 -3.56 3.13
N GLY A 189 26.49 -4.85 3.44
CA GLY A 189 27.57 -5.81 3.18
C GLY A 189 27.90 -5.91 1.68
N ALA A 190 26.88 -6.07 0.84
CA ALA A 190 27.05 -6.11 -0.61
C ALA A 190 27.64 -4.80 -1.17
N ILE A 191 27.18 -3.65 -0.68
CA ILE A 191 27.72 -2.34 -1.06
C ILE A 191 29.18 -2.20 -0.61
N ALA A 192 29.50 -2.55 0.63
CA ALA A 192 30.85 -2.45 1.15
C ALA A 192 31.84 -3.31 0.35
N GLU A 193 31.45 -4.54 -0.01
CA GLU A 193 32.27 -5.44 -0.82
C GLU A 193 32.49 -4.88 -2.24
N ALA A 194 31.42 -4.40 -2.89
CA ALA A 194 31.52 -3.82 -4.23
C ALA A 194 32.40 -2.55 -4.28
N MET A 195 32.47 -1.82 -3.17
CA MET A 195 33.16 -0.52 -3.03
C MET A 195 34.53 -0.60 -2.33
N LYS A 196 35.00 -1.81 -2.00
CA LYS A 196 36.20 -2.00 -1.15
C LYS A 196 37.46 -1.30 -1.67
N GLU A 197 37.64 -1.24 -2.98
CA GLU A 197 38.82 -0.66 -3.66
C GLU A 197 38.58 0.77 -4.18
N GLU A 198 37.39 1.33 -3.97
CA GLU A 198 37.01 2.61 -4.55
C GLU A 198 37.38 3.79 -3.66
N SER A 199 37.99 4.84 -4.23
CA SER A 199 38.36 6.04 -3.46
C SER A 199 37.21 7.04 -3.34
N ARG A 200 36.24 6.99 -4.27
CA ARG A 200 35.05 7.86 -4.32
C ARG A 200 33.81 7.01 -4.52
N VAL A 201 32.95 6.97 -3.50
CA VAL A 201 31.73 6.17 -3.48
C VAL A 201 30.53 7.09 -3.52
N HIS A 202 29.60 6.85 -4.44
CA HIS A 202 28.32 7.53 -4.51
C HIS A 202 27.18 6.53 -4.29
N ILE A 203 26.43 6.70 -3.21
CA ILE A 203 25.27 5.90 -2.88
C ILE A 203 24.01 6.68 -3.28
N ILE A 204 23.14 6.05 -4.05
CA ILE A 204 21.84 6.59 -4.44
C ILE A 204 20.77 5.76 -3.74
N ASP A 205 20.06 6.38 -2.81
CA ASP A 205 19.05 5.71 -2.01
C ASP A 205 17.66 6.20 -2.38
N PHE A 206 16.86 5.30 -2.96
CA PHE A 206 15.46 5.56 -3.26
C PHE A 206 14.63 5.29 -2.00
N GLN A 207 14.09 6.36 -1.40
CA GLN A 207 13.40 6.37 -0.10
C GLN A 207 14.32 6.27 1.13
N ILE A 208 15.20 7.27 1.28
CA ILE A 208 16.18 7.33 2.38
C ILE A 208 15.57 7.40 3.78
N ALA A 209 14.31 7.84 3.90
CA ALA A 209 13.61 7.99 5.17
C ALA A 209 14.46 8.74 6.21
N GLN A 210 14.85 8.08 7.32
CA GLN A 210 15.66 8.70 8.37
C GLN A 210 17.18 8.53 8.22
N GLY A 211 17.64 7.83 7.17
CA GLY A 211 19.05 7.54 6.89
C GLY A 211 19.69 6.52 7.85
N SER A 212 18.91 5.75 8.61
CA SER A 212 19.42 4.80 9.62
C SER A 212 20.31 3.71 9.02
N GLN A 213 19.98 3.21 7.82
CA GLN A 213 20.80 2.23 7.09
C GLN A 213 22.25 2.71 6.95
N TRP A 214 22.44 3.98 6.58
CA TRP A 214 23.75 4.55 6.25
C TRP A 214 24.64 4.81 7.45
N LEU A 215 24.07 4.90 8.66
CA LEU A 215 24.86 5.04 9.89
C LEU A 215 25.85 3.87 10.04
N THR A 216 25.40 2.65 9.77
CA THR A 216 26.24 1.46 9.90
C THR A 216 27.25 1.33 8.77
N LEU A 217 26.88 1.69 7.53
CA LEU A 217 27.79 1.64 6.39
C LEU A 217 28.92 2.68 6.48
N ILE A 218 28.62 3.91 6.92
CA ILE A 218 29.64 4.95 7.12
C ILE A 218 30.69 4.48 8.13
N ASN A 219 30.25 3.90 9.25
CA ASN A 219 31.16 3.32 10.24
C ASN A 219 32.01 2.17 9.67
N ALA A 220 31.40 1.28 8.88
CA ALA A 220 32.11 0.17 8.25
C ALA A 220 33.18 0.65 7.26
N LEU A 221 32.84 1.63 6.40
CA LEU A 221 33.76 2.20 5.42
C LEU A 221 34.86 3.06 6.06
N ALA A 222 34.60 3.65 7.23
CA ALA A 222 35.60 4.40 8.00
C ALA A 222 36.78 3.52 8.45
N GLY A 223 36.49 2.26 8.80
CA GLY A 223 37.48 1.30 9.32
C GLY A 223 38.20 0.47 8.26
N ARG A 224 37.97 0.71 6.96
CA ARG A 224 38.53 -0.15 5.91
C ARG A 224 40.06 -0.02 5.79
N PRO A 225 40.78 -1.09 5.37
CA PRO A 225 42.19 -1.00 5.03
C PRO A 225 42.45 0.07 3.95
N GLY A 226 43.48 0.90 4.14
CA GLY A 226 43.78 2.03 3.23
C GLY A 226 43.05 3.34 3.57
N GLY A 227 42.19 3.35 4.59
CA GLY A 227 41.48 4.54 5.07
C GLY A 227 40.14 4.78 4.36
N PRO A 228 39.31 5.71 4.86
CA PRO A 228 37.96 5.93 4.36
C PRO A 228 37.93 6.43 2.90
N PRO A 229 36.92 6.04 2.09
CA PRO A 229 36.64 6.71 0.83
C PRO A 229 36.02 8.08 1.07
N SER A 230 36.00 8.92 0.03
CA SER A 230 35.00 9.99 -0.04
C SER A 230 33.63 9.37 -0.27
N ILE A 231 32.66 9.71 0.56
CA ILE A 231 31.28 9.20 0.47
C ILE A 231 30.35 10.33 0.06
N ARG A 232 29.60 10.12 -1.02
CA ARG A 232 28.47 10.95 -1.41
C ARG A 232 27.19 10.14 -1.26
N ILE A 233 26.15 10.72 -0.68
CA ILE A 233 24.82 10.09 -0.61
C ILE A 233 23.81 11.01 -1.28
N THR A 234 23.15 10.50 -2.32
CA THR A 234 21.91 11.08 -2.84
C THR A 234 20.74 10.40 -2.14
N GLY A 235 20.07 11.14 -1.25
CA GLY A 235 18.87 10.67 -0.58
C GLY A 235 17.63 11.16 -1.31
N ILE A 236 16.84 10.23 -1.85
CA ILE A 236 15.56 10.53 -2.48
C ILE A 236 14.45 10.18 -1.50
N ASP A 237 13.45 11.04 -1.35
CA ASP A 237 12.23 10.71 -0.62
C ASP A 237 11.11 11.66 -1.03
N ASP A 238 9.86 11.21 -0.88
CA ASP A 238 8.69 12.00 -1.23
C ASP A 238 8.60 13.24 -0.32
N PRO A 239 8.26 14.44 -0.85
CA PRO A 239 8.03 15.63 -0.04
C PRO A 239 6.98 15.41 1.06
N THR A 240 5.95 14.61 0.79
CA THR A 240 4.89 14.30 1.75
C THR A 240 5.35 13.41 2.91
N SER A 241 6.49 12.73 2.76
CA SER A 241 7.14 11.95 3.83
C SER A 241 7.89 12.83 4.85
N ALA A 242 8.00 14.14 4.62
CA ALA A 242 8.67 15.07 5.56
C ALA A 242 8.09 14.99 6.98
N PHE A 243 6.78 14.79 7.10
CA PHE A 243 6.12 14.64 8.39
C PHE A 243 6.61 13.43 9.18
N ALA A 244 6.72 12.26 8.53
CA ALA A 244 7.19 11.03 9.17
C ALA A 244 8.70 11.05 9.48
N ARG A 245 9.47 11.84 8.72
CA ARG A 245 10.90 12.08 9.00
C ARG A 245 11.14 13.08 10.14
N GLY A 246 10.16 13.91 10.49
CA GLY A 246 10.33 15.06 11.40
C GLY A 246 10.95 16.29 10.73
N GLY A 247 10.87 16.39 9.40
CA GLY A 247 11.36 17.55 8.62
C GLY A 247 11.83 17.23 7.20
N GLY A 248 12.50 18.21 6.58
CA GLY A 248 13.13 18.07 5.26
C GLY A 248 14.27 17.05 5.23
N LEU A 249 14.75 16.69 4.04
CA LEU A 249 15.87 15.74 3.88
C LEU A 249 17.20 16.29 4.44
N GLU A 250 17.27 17.60 4.63
CA GLU A 250 18.40 18.34 5.17
C GLU A 250 18.74 17.89 6.59
N ILE A 251 17.76 17.50 7.40
CA ILE A 251 17.98 16.98 8.76
C ILE A 251 18.71 15.63 8.72
N VAL A 252 18.41 14.81 7.71
CA VAL A 252 19.06 13.51 7.47
C VAL A 252 20.49 13.76 7.03
N GLY A 253 20.69 14.66 6.06
CA GLY A 253 22.03 15.07 5.61
C GLY A 253 22.90 15.61 6.74
N GLN A 254 22.35 16.44 7.63
CA GLN A 254 23.06 16.95 8.81
C GLN A 254 23.46 15.84 9.78
N ARG A 255 22.55 14.88 10.04
CA ARG A 255 22.83 13.74 10.92
C ARG A 255 23.94 12.85 10.36
N LEU A 256 23.87 12.51 9.07
CA LEU A 256 24.88 11.69 8.40
C LEU A 256 26.22 12.42 8.31
N ARG A 257 26.22 13.74 8.04
CA ARG A 257 27.44 14.55 8.02
C ARG A 257 28.13 14.58 9.38
N LYS A 258 27.39 14.81 10.47
CA LYS A 258 27.94 14.78 11.84
C LYS A 258 28.60 13.43 12.17
N LEU A 259 27.98 12.33 11.75
CA LEU A 259 28.58 11.00 11.92
C LEU A 259 29.84 10.83 11.06
N ALA A 260 29.79 11.21 9.79
CA ALA A 260 30.94 11.09 8.90
C ALA A 260 32.13 11.93 9.41
N GLU A 261 31.88 13.13 9.91
CA GLU A 261 32.88 14.00 10.55
C GLU A 261 33.53 13.32 11.78
N SER A 262 32.73 12.70 12.65
CA SER A 262 33.27 11.99 13.84
C SER A 262 34.10 10.76 13.45
N CYS A 263 33.79 10.14 12.31
CA CYS A 263 34.53 9.03 11.72
C CYS A 263 35.68 9.47 10.80
N LYS A 264 35.91 10.78 10.60
CA LYS A 264 36.90 11.36 9.67
C LYS A 264 36.73 10.91 8.22
N VAL A 265 35.50 10.69 7.78
CA VAL A 265 35.13 10.34 6.40
C VAL A 265 34.79 11.62 5.63
N PRO A 266 35.43 11.92 4.49
CA PRO A 266 34.99 12.99 3.60
C PRO A 266 33.57 12.71 3.10
N PHE A 267 32.64 13.64 3.31
CA PHE A 267 31.21 13.37 3.11
C PHE A 267 30.44 14.50 2.44
N GLU A 268 29.62 14.13 1.45
CA GLU A 268 28.67 15.00 0.77
C GLU A 268 27.26 14.37 0.81
N PHE A 269 26.24 15.22 1.00
CA PHE A 269 24.84 14.81 0.95
C PHE A 269 24.10 15.65 -0.07
N HIS A 270 23.42 14.98 -1.00
CA HIS A 270 22.54 15.58 -2.00
C HIS A 270 21.09 15.18 -1.72
N ALA A 271 20.26 16.16 -1.38
CA ALA A 271 18.85 15.96 -1.09
C ALA A 271 18.02 16.04 -2.37
N ALA A 272 17.22 14.99 -2.64
CA ALA A 272 16.29 14.95 -3.75
C ALA A 272 14.86 14.71 -3.22
N ALA A 273 14.19 15.78 -2.80
CA ALA A 273 12.80 15.73 -2.31
C ALA A 273 11.82 15.62 -3.49
N ILE A 274 11.71 14.43 -4.08
CA ILE A 274 10.98 14.13 -5.32
C ILE A 274 10.29 12.77 -5.19
N SER A 275 9.09 12.62 -5.74
CA SER A 275 8.40 11.33 -5.80
C SER A 275 9.19 10.32 -6.65
N GLY A 276 9.22 9.05 -6.24
CA GLY A 276 9.83 7.96 -7.02
C GLY A 276 9.28 7.85 -8.45
N THR A 277 8.05 8.28 -8.71
CA THR A 277 7.45 8.32 -10.06
C THR A 277 8.00 9.44 -10.95
N GLU A 278 8.60 10.48 -10.35
CA GLU A 278 9.06 11.69 -11.03
C GLU A 278 10.58 11.75 -11.19
N VAL A 279 11.34 10.95 -10.41
CA VAL A 279 12.82 10.95 -10.46
C VAL A 279 13.34 10.76 -11.88
N GLN A 280 14.26 11.64 -12.28
CA GLN A 280 15.03 11.59 -13.52
C GLN A 280 16.54 11.61 -13.22
N LEU A 281 17.35 11.42 -14.26
CA LEU A 281 18.82 11.32 -14.15
C LEU A 281 19.46 12.58 -13.54
N GLU A 282 19.00 13.76 -13.96
CA GLU A 282 19.46 15.06 -13.50
C GLU A 282 19.26 15.28 -12.00
N ASN A 283 18.28 14.60 -11.39
CA ASN A 283 18.02 14.72 -9.96
C ASN A 283 19.06 13.98 -9.11
N LEU A 284 19.81 13.05 -9.71
CA LEU A 284 20.73 12.17 -8.98
C LEU A 284 22.09 12.82 -8.68
N GLY A 285 22.41 13.92 -9.36
CA GLY A 285 23.61 14.74 -9.13
C GLY A 285 24.93 14.06 -9.47
N ILE A 286 24.94 13.09 -10.39
CA ILE A 286 26.10 12.24 -10.71
C ILE A 286 27.35 13.07 -11.03
N GLN A 287 28.48 12.70 -10.44
CA GLN A 287 29.77 13.32 -10.74
C GLN A 287 30.72 12.35 -11.45
N PRO A 288 31.58 12.82 -12.38
CA PRO A 288 32.57 11.96 -13.03
C PRO A 288 33.56 11.33 -12.04
N GLY A 289 33.84 10.04 -12.23
CA GLY A 289 34.84 9.29 -11.46
C GLY A 289 34.36 8.77 -10.10
N GLU A 290 33.05 8.76 -9.84
CA GLU A 290 32.46 8.12 -8.67
C GLU A 290 32.03 6.68 -8.98
N ALA A 291 32.28 5.76 -8.05
CA ALA A 291 31.71 4.42 -8.09
C ALA A 291 30.31 4.43 -7.49
N ILE A 292 29.31 4.02 -8.27
CA ILE A 292 27.90 4.17 -7.90
C ILE A 292 27.33 2.86 -7.32
N ALA A 293 26.69 2.95 -6.15
CA ALA A 293 25.76 1.96 -5.62
C ALA A 293 24.34 2.52 -5.65
N VAL A 294 23.38 1.73 -6.12
CA VAL A 294 21.95 2.08 -6.05
C VAL A 294 21.28 1.17 -5.03
N ASN A 295 20.53 1.74 -4.09
CA ASN A 295 19.82 1.02 -3.06
C ASN A 295 18.31 1.16 -3.26
N PHE A 296 17.65 0.01 -3.36
CA PHE A 296 16.21 -0.07 -3.31
C PHE A 296 15.77 -0.86 -2.07
N ALA A 297 15.43 -0.18 -0.97
CA ALA A 297 14.98 -0.84 0.26
C ALA A 297 13.52 -0.51 0.61
N MET A 298 12.65 -1.52 0.52
CA MET A 298 11.24 -1.47 0.89
C MET A 298 10.50 -0.30 0.23
N MET A 299 10.65 -0.10 -1.08
CA MET A 299 9.94 0.98 -1.79
C MET A 299 9.51 0.67 -3.22
N LEU A 300 10.08 -0.31 -3.91
CA LEU A 300 9.67 -0.57 -5.29
C LEU A 300 8.26 -1.14 -5.33
N HIS A 301 7.82 -1.83 -4.27
CA HIS A 301 6.44 -2.24 -4.13
C HIS A 301 5.45 -1.07 -4.12
N HIS A 302 5.83 0.13 -3.67
CA HIS A 302 4.97 1.32 -3.71
C HIS A 302 4.81 1.92 -5.10
N MET A 303 5.72 1.60 -6.02
CA MET A 303 5.69 2.16 -7.37
C MET A 303 4.60 1.49 -8.22
N PRO A 304 3.79 2.26 -8.98
CA PRO A 304 2.85 1.71 -9.93
C PRO A 304 3.56 0.81 -10.95
N ASP A 305 2.98 -0.37 -11.16
CA ASP A 305 3.44 -1.33 -12.16
C ASP A 305 2.57 -1.27 -13.42
N GLU A 306 2.81 -2.19 -14.35
CA GLU A 306 2.09 -2.31 -15.61
C GLU A 306 0.56 -2.50 -15.46
N SER A 307 0.06 -2.95 -14.30
CA SER A 307 -1.37 -3.10 -14.04
C SER A 307 -2.07 -1.80 -13.64
N VAL A 308 -1.28 -0.77 -13.32
CA VAL A 308 -1.75 0.49 -12.76
C VAL A 308 -1.43 1.66 -13.69
N ASP A 309 -0.22 1.69 -14.24
CA ASP A 309 0.25 2.75 -15.12
C ASP A 309 1.03 2.17 -16.32
N THR A 310 0.72 2.67 -17.52
CA THR A 310 1.42 2.34 -18.78
C THR A 310 2.92 2.64 -18.76
N GLN A 311 3.38 3.60 -17.95
CA GLN A 311 4.79 3.94 -17.81
C GLN A 311 5.59 2.86 -17.07
N ASN A 312 4.92 2.04 -16.24
CA ASN A 312 5.53 1.03 -15.38
C ASN A 312 6.75 1.61 -14.63
N HIS A 313 6.47 2.36 -13.56
CA HIS A 313 7.50 3.13 -12.85
C HIS A 313 8.55 2.23 -12.20
N ARG A 314 8.21 0.98 -11.85
CA ARG A 314 9.18 -0.03 -11.39
C ARG A 314 10.26 -0.27 -12.44
N ASP A 315 9.87 -0.65 -13.64
CA ASP A 315 10.82 -0.97 -14.71
C ASP A 315 11.53 0.30 -15.23
N ARG A 316 10.88 1.46 -15.17
CA ARG A 316 11.49 2.77 -15.45
C ARG A 316 12.65 3.05 -14.49
N LEU A 317 12.45 2.89 -13.18
CA LEU A 317 13.49 3.11 -12.16
C LEU A 317 14.63 2.10 -12.28
N LEU A 318 14.35 0.83 -12.60
CA LEU A 318 15.41 -0.16 -12.84
C LEU A 318 16.26 0.19 -14.07
N ARG A 319 15.64 0.67 -15.15
CA ARG A 319 16.37 1.14 -16.34
C ARG A 319 17.18 2.41 -16.06
N LEU A 320 16.64 3.33 -15.25
CA LEU A 320 17.38 4.50 -14.78
C LEU A 320 18.59 4.07 -13.96
N ALA A 321 18.42 3.16 -12.99
CA ALA A 321 19.55 2.62 -12.23
C ALA A 321 20.58 1.95 -13.14
N LYS A 322 20.14 1.21 -14.18
CA LYS A 322 21.05 0.55 -15.12
C LYS A 322 21.85 1.56 -15.95
N SER A 323 21.25 2.68 -16.37
CA SER A 323 21.93 3.68 -17.21
C SER A 323 23.09 4.36 -16.48
N LEU A 324 23.10 4.35 -15.15
CA LEU A 324 24.20 4.83 -14.31
C LEU A 324 25.44 3.94 -14.34
N SER A 325 25.34 2.73 -14.91
CA SER A 325 26.39 1.71 -14.86
C SER A 325 26.90 1.45 -13.42
N PRO A 326 26.01 1.16 -12.45
CA PRO A 326 26.39 1.02 -11.05
C PRO A 326 27.24 -0.24 -10.85
N LYS A 327 28.14 -0.19 -9.86
CA LYS A 327 28.89 -1.38 -9.43
C LYS A 327 27.99 -2.42 -8.78
N VAL A 328 26.97 -1.96 -8.06
CA VAL A 328 26.01 -2.83 -7.39
C VAL A 328 24.66 -2.12 -7.29
N VAL A 329 23.59 -2.92 -7.41
CA VAL A 329 22.24 -2.51 -7.04
C VAL A 329 21.73 -3.47 -5.98
N THR A 330 21.28 -2.95 -4.85
CA THR A 330 20.68 -3.74 -3.77
C THR A 330 19.16 -3.63 -3.81
N LEU A 331 18.48 -4.76 -3.59
CA LEU A 331 17.04 -4.84 -3.45
C LEU A 331 16.70 -5.51 -2.11
N VAL A 332 15.88 -4.85 -1.30
CA VAL A 332 15.28 -5.40 -0.08
C VAL A 332 13.77 -5.19 -0.19
N GLU A 333 13.00 -6.28 -0.22
CA GLU A 333 11.55 -6.26 -0.45
C GLU A 333 10.85 -7.35 0.37
N GLN A 334 9.54 -7.21 0.56
CA GLN A 334 8.69 -8.19 1.23
C GLN A 334 8.42 -9.40 0.32
N GLU A 335 8.50 -10.61 0.87
CA GLU A 335 8.20 -11.86 0.15
C GLU A 335 6.74 -12.28 0.36
N ALA A 336 5.84 -11.71 -0.46
CA ALA A 336 4.42 -12.09 -0.49
C ALA A 336 3.80 -11.75 -1.85
N ASN A 337 2.77 -12.51 -2.26
CA ASN A 337 2.04 -12.23 -3.50
C ASN A 337 0.74 -11.43 -3.26
N THR A 338 0.88 -10.15 -2.90
CA THR A 338 -0.28 -9.26 -2.69
C THR A 338 -0.59 -8.35 -3.89
N ASN A 339 0.20 -8.41 -4.96
CA ASN A 339 -0.01 -7.54 -6.12
C ASN A 339 -0.98 -8.12 -7.16
N THR A 340 -0.65 -9.28 -7.76
CA THR A 340 -1.35 -9.82 -8.95
C THR A 340 -2.55 -10.71 -8.62
N ALA A 341 -2.70 -11.08 -7.34
CA ALA A 341 -3.78 -11.93 -6.87
C ALA A 341 -5.14 -11.20 -6.83
N PRO A 342 -6.25 -11.87 -7.24
CA PRO A 342 -7.61 -11.41 -6.96
C PRO A 342 -7.85 -11.23 -5.45
N PHE A 343 -8.99 -10.63 -5.09
CA PHE A 343 -9.26 -10.20 -3.72
C PHE A 343 -9.12 -11.33 -2.67
N ILE A 344 -9.81 -12.47 -2.83
CA ILE A 344 -9.74 -13.54 -1.82
C ILE A 344 -8.35 -14.16 -1.69
N PRO A 345 -7.65 -14.60 -2.76
CA PRO A 345 -6.28 -15.09 -2.62
C PRO A 345 -5.34 -14.05 -2.00
N ARG A 346 -5.48 -12.77 -2.37
CA ARG A 346 -4.72 -11.67 -1.77
C ARG A 346 -5.02 -11.51 -0.28
N PHE A 347 -6.27 -11.61 0.14
CA PHE A 347 -6.67 -11.55 1.55
C PHE A 347 -6.05 -12.68 2.37
N LEU A 348 -6.07 -13.91 1.83
CA LEU A 348 -5.45 -15.08 2.46
C LEU A 348 -3.93 -14.95 2.57
N GLU A 349 -3.28 -14.49 1.49
CA GLU A 349 -1.84 -14.20 1.46
C GLU A 349 -1.48 -13.15 2.51
N THR A 350 -2.24 -12.05 2.57
CA THR A 350 -2.08 -10.98 3.57
C THR A 350 -2.14 -11.55 4.98
N MET A 351 -3.15 -12.37 5.27
CA MET A 351 -3.30 -13.01 6.58
C MET A 351 -2.11 -13.91 6.93
N GLY A 352 -1.64 -14.74 5.98
CA GLY A 352 -0.51 -15.64 6.19
C GLY A 352 0.79 -14.89 6.47
N TYR A 353 1.09 -13.89 5.64
CA TYR A 353 2.28 -13.05 5.77
C TYR A 353 2.29 -12.29 7.11
N PHE A 354 1.22 -11.57 7.42
CA PHE A 354 1.16 -10.79 8.66
C PHE A 354 0.98 -11.65 9.92
N SER A 355 0.45 -12.88 9.85
CA SER A 355 0.42 -13.79 11.03
C SER A 355 1.85 -14.01 11.54
N SER A 356 2.77 -14.31 10.63
CA SER A 356 4.19 -14.53 10.96
C SER A 356 4.83 -13.30 11.60
N ILE A 357 4.49 -12.10 11.10
CA ILE A 357 4.99 -10.84 11.66
C ILE A 357 4.43 -10.61 13.07
N PHE A 358 3.11 -10.75 13.26
CA PHE A 358 2.48 -10.51 14.55
C PHE A 358 2.91 -11.52 15.62
N GLU A 359 3.13 -12.78 15.24
CA GLU A 359 3.73 -13.81 16.09
C GLU A 359 5.16 -13.45 16.49
N SER A 360 5.98 -12.95 15.57
CA SER A 360 7.34 -12.52 15.90
C SER A 360 7.39 -11.36 16.90
N ILE A 361 6.48 -10.38 16.74
CA ILE A 361 6.39 -9.23 17.65
C ILE A 361 5.92 -9.66 19.05
N ASP A 362 5.06 -10.67 19.13
CA ASP A 362 4.54 -11.21 20.41
C ASP A 362 5.64 -11.80 21.29
N VAL A 363 6.70 -12.33 20.67
CA VAL A 363 7.88 -12.84 21.39
C VAL A 363 8.80 -11.70 21.82
N SER A 364 8.84 -10.59 21.08
CA SER A 364 9.74 -9.45 21.34
C SER A 364 9.22 -8.47 22.39
N LEU A 365 7.91 -8.20 22.42
CA LEU A 365 7.32 -7.17 23.29
C LEU A 365 6.05 -7.65 24.01
N PRO A 366 5.83 -7.23 25.28
CA PRO A 366 4.61 -7.54 26.01
C PRO A 366 3.35 -7.02 25.33
N ARG A 367 2.22 -7.69 25.55
CA ARG A 367 1.01 -7.41 24.80
C ARG A 367 0.32 -6.08 25.11
N GLU A 368 0.53 -5.55 26.31
CA GLU A 368 0.00 -4.24 26.72
C GLU A 368 0.99 -3.10 26.46
N HIS A 369 2.12 -3.39 25.79
CA HIS A 369 3.14 -2.39 25.53
C HIS A 369 2.62 -1.34 24.54
N LYS A 370 2.47 -0.09 24.99
CA LYS A 370 1.87 1.00 24.20
C LYS A 370 2.60 1.25 22.89
N GLU A 371 3.92 1.20 22.89
CA GLU A 371 4.69 1.42 21.66
C GLU A 371 4.49 0.29 20.66
N ARG A 372 4.29 -0.96 21.13
CA ARG A 372 3.98 -2.10 20.26
C ARG A 372 2.64 -1.88 19.56
N ILE A 373 1.60 -1.49 20.31
CA ILE A 373 0.28 -1.13 19.77
C ILE A 373 0.42 -0.01 18.73
N ASN A 374 1.19 1.04 19.04
CA ASN A 374 1.37 2.15 18.11
C ASN A 374 2.10 1.74 16.82
N VAL A 375 3.13 0.89 16.93
CA VAL A 375 3.85 0.36 15.76
C VAL A 375 2.92 -0.48 14.89
N GLU A 376 2.18 -1.39 15.50
CA GLU A 376 1.19 -2.22 14.79
C GLU A 376 0.13 -1.36 14.10
N GLN A 377 -0.42 -0.36 14.78
CA GLN A 377 -1.46 0.50 14.23
C GLN A 377 -0.95 1.45 13.13
N HIS A 378 0.23 2.06 13.29
CA HIS A 378 0.70 3.11 12.39
C HIS A 378 1.61 2.62 11.27
N CYS A 379 2.17 1.41 11.41
CA CYS A 379 3.00 0.79 10.39
C CYS A 379 2.24 -0.35 9.70
N LEU A 380 1.92 -1.41 10.44
CA LEU A 380 1.41 -2.65 9.86
C LEU A 380 -0.07 -2.55 9.46
N ALA A 381 -0.93 -1.97 10.30
CA ALA A 381 -2.35 -1.83 10.01
C ALA A 381 -2.60 -0.92 8.81
N ARG A 382 -1.76 0.10 8.65
CA ARG A 382 -1.78 0.98 7.47
C ARG A 382 -1.57 0.16 6.19
N GLU A 383 -0.60 -0.74 6.20
CA GLU A 383 -0.31 -1.62 5.06
C GLU A 383 -1.46 -2.62 4.81
N ILE A 384 -1.90 -3.31 5.88
CA ILE A 384 -3.00 -4.29 5.83
C ILE A 384 -4.28 -3.66 5.25
N VAL A 385 -4.67 -2.49 5.73
CA VAL A 385 -5.87 -1.78 5.23
C VAL A 385 -5.71 -1.41 3.76
N ASN A 386 -4.54 -0.95 3.33
CA ASN A 386 -4.32 -0.63 1.91
C ASN A 386 -4.47 -1.87 1.01
N ILE A 387 -3.89 -3.01 1.41
CA ILE A 387 -3.92 -4.25 0.63
C ILE A 387 -5.35 -4.80 0.50
N ILE A 388 -6.15 -4.68 1.56
CA ILE A 388 -7.51 -5.24 1.64
C ILE A 388 -8.56 -4.28 1.05
N ALA A 389 -8.49 -3.00 1.41
CA ALA A 389 -9.57 -2.04 1.15
C ALA A 389 -9.42 -1.27 -0.16
N CYS A 390 -8.20 -1.04 -0.65
CA CYS A 390 -7.98 -0.25 -1.84
C CYS A 390 -7.91 -1.12 -3.11
N GLU A 391 -8.12 -0.49 -4.26
CA GLU A 391 -7.90 -1.07 -5.60
C GLU A 391 -7.29 -0.03 -6.54
N GLY A 392 -6.88 -0.44 -7.74
CA GLY A 392 -6.35 0.47 -8.76
C GLY A 392 -5.19 1.34 -8.24
N GLN A 393 -5.23 2.63 -8.56
CA GLN A 393 -4.20 3.60 -8.15
C GLN A 393 -4.14 3.83 -6.63
N GLU A 394 -5.22 3.56 -5.89
CA GLU A 394 -5.26 3.79 -4.44
C GLU A 394 -4.60 2.67 -3.64
N ARG A 395 -4.45 1.48 -4.24
CA ARG A 395 -3.70 0.38 -3.66
C ARG A 395 -2.23 0.53 -4.04
N VAL A 396 -1.41 0.89 -3.06
CA VAL A 396 0.03 1.15 -3.22
C VAL A 396 0.89 0.05 -2.61
N GLU A 397 0.39 -0.68 -1.62
CA GLU A 397 1.11 -1.80 -0.99
C GLU A 397 0.98 -3.05 -1.86
N ARG A 398 1.94 -3.23 -2.79
CA ARG A 398 1.89 -4.23 -3.86
C ARG A 398 3.13 -5.11 -3.86
N TYR A 399 3.20 -6.03 -2.91
CA TYR A 399 4.31 -6.96 -2.78
C TYR A 399 4.34 -7.96 -3.94
N GLU A 400 5.56 -8.31 -4.36
CA GLU A 400 5.81 -9.32 -5.38
C GLU A 400 6.81 -10.34 -4.84
N LEU A 401 6.65 -11.59 -5.27
CA LEU A 401 7.59 -12.66 -4.95
C LEU A 401 8.96 -12.38 -5.57
N PHE A 402 10.02 -12.87 -4.92
CA PHE A 402 11.41 -12.75 -5.35
C PHE A 402 11.60 -13.13 -6.83
N GLY A 403 10.94 -14.18 -7.31
CA GLY A 403 11.02 -14.61 -8.70
C GLY A 403 10.58 -13.53 -9.71
N LYS A 404 9.58 -12.71 -9.35
CA LYS A 404 9.09 -11.61 -10.19
C LYS A 404 10.07 -10.45 -10.17
N TRP A 405 10.55 -10.05 -8.99
CA TRP A 405 11.62 -9.04 -8.87
C TRP A 405 12.88 -9.42 -9.64
N ARG A 406 13.35 -10.67 -9.49
CA ARG A 406 14.48 -11.20 -10.24
C ARG A 406 14.28 -11.08 -11.75
N SER A 407 13.09 -11.41 -12.24
CA SER A 407 12.75 -11.30 -13.67
C SER A 407 12.80 -9.84 -14.15
N ARG A 408 12.25 -8.89 -13.38
CA ARG A 408 12.33 -7.45 -13.70
C ARG A 408 13.77 -6.96 -13.80
N PHE A 409 14.63 -7.35 -12.85
CA PHE A 409 16.06 -7.00 -12.87
C PHE A 409 16.79 -7.58 -14.09
N ILE A 410 16.53 -8.84 -14.43
CA ILE A 410 17.12 -9.48 -15.62
C ILE A 410 16.67 -8.75 -16.90
N MET A 411 15.38 -8.43 -17.02
CA MET A 411 14.86 -7.67 -18.16
C MET A 411 15.46 -6.26 -18.27
N ALA A 412 15.78 -5.63 -17.15
CA ALA A 412 16.50 -4.36 -17.11
C ALA A 412 18.02 -4.50 -17.39
N GLY A 413 18.52 -5.72 -17.62
CA GLY A 413 19.92 -5.99 -17.97
C GLY A 413 20.86 -6.18 -16.78
N PHE A 414 20.34 -6.48 -15.59
CA PHE A 414 21.15 -6.84 -14.43
C PHE A 414 21.42 -8.35 -14.37
N THR A 415 22.52 -8.72 -13.73
CA THR A 415 22.84 -10.11 -13.39
C THR A 415 22.92 -10.26 -11.87
N PRO A 416 22.43 -11.37 -11.28
CA PRO A 416 22.54 -11.59 -9.85
C PRO A 416 23.99 -11.62 -9.38
N SER A 417 24.26 -10.97 -8.24
CA SER A 417 25.51 -11.13 -7.50
C SER A 417 25.24 -11.98 -6.26
N PRO A 418 25.97 -13.08 -6.03
CA PRO A 418 25.91 -13.80 -4.77
C PRO A 418 26.27 -12.87 -3.59
N LEU A 419 25.55 -13.04 -2.47
CA LEU A 419 25.82 -12.36 -1.20
C LEU A 419 26.91 -13.09 -0.41
#